data_AF-A0ABD3MAW1-F1
#
_entry.id   AF-A0ABD3MAW1-F1
#
_cell.length_a   1.000
_cell.length_b   1.000
_cell.length_c   1.000
_cell.angle_alpha   90.00
_cell.angle_beta   90.00
_cell.angle_gamma   90.00
#
_symmetry.space_group_name_H-M   'P 1'
#
loop_
_entity.id
_entity.type
_entity.pdbx_description
1 polymer ?
#
loop_
_entity_poly.entity_id
_entity_poly.type
_entity_poly.pdbx_seq_one_letter_code
_entity_poly.pdbx_strand_id
1 'polypeptide(L)'
;MVTNRTTILQILSFAAAATVARVDGFHIILAGGTGPIGKTLSSSLVNDGHDVTILCRNAFLAASPIRASGDYGWLGKSFLEKHPSIALRDWDGGDLLDIVGQDFLGWQEDTLSKADAVINLVGGYTIQREMAAERIVRESLRVNPTALQVTVGPKDEELSMISPGAISTKVARLQKCEEYVSFNCINYECLRIEANRVDEECHRIKNVVYSRLKE
;
A
#
# COMPACT_ATOMS: atom_id res chain seq x y z
N MET A 1 0.23 79.98 -15.63
CA MET A 1 0.39 79.46 -14.26
C MET A 1 -0.92 78.77 -13.87
N VAL A 2 -1.13 77.51 -14.29
CA VAL A 2 -2.10 76.56 -13.73
C VAL A 2 -1.52 75.17 -13.98
N THR A 3 -1.41 74.40 -12.90
CA THR A 3 -0.58 73.22 -12.71
C THR A 3 -1.19 71.93 -13.25
N ASN A 4 -0.37 71.17 -13.99
CA ASN A 4 -0.53 69.74 -14.27
C ASN A 4 -0.62 68.93 -12.97
N ARG A 5 -1.66 68.11 -12.80
CA ARG A 5 -1.68 66.99 -11.86
C ARG A 5 -2.35 65.79 -12.54
N THR A 6 -1.57 65.08 -13.35
CA THR A 6 -1.92 63.75 -13.83
C THR A 6 -1.35 62.76 -12.83
N THR A 7 -2.20 62.28 -11.91
CA THR A 7 -1.89 61.23 -10.96
C THR A 7 -1.73 59.91 -11.73
N ILE A 8 -0.48 59.47 -11.92
CA ILE A 8 -0.18 58.15 -12.48
C ILE A 8 -0.37 57.12 -11.36
N LEU A 9 -1.44 56.32 -11.48
CA LEU A 9 -1.67 55.12 -10.68
C LEU A 9 -0.56 54.11 -10.98
N GLN A 10 0.30 53.83 -9.99
CA GLN A 10 1.18 52.67 -10.02
C GLN A 10 0.34 51.41 -9.76
N ILE A 11 0.12 50.62 -10.80
CA ILE A 11 -0.42 49.26 -10.69
C ILE A 11 0.72 48.36 -10.19
N LEU A 12 0.70 48.07 -8.89
CA LEU A 12 1.52 47.03 -8.28
C LEU A 12 0.91 45.67 -8.65
N SER A 13 1.33 45.12 -9.80
CA SER A 13 1.11 43.72 -10.14
C SER A 13 1.99 42.85 -9.24
N PHE A 14 1.48 42.48 -8.07
CA PHE A 14 2.01 41.34 -7.32
C PHE A 14 1.72 40.08 -8.12
N ALA A 15 2.68 39.65 -8.95
CA ALA A 15 2.74 38.29 -9.44
C ALA A 15 3.03 37.38 -8.24
N ALA A 16 1.97 36.98 -7.53
CA ALA A 16 2.03 35.85 -6.63
C ALA A 16 2.27 34.61 -7.50
N ALA A 17 3.55 34.27 -7.70
CA ALA A 17 3.93 32.94 -8.10
C ALA A 17 3.48 32.02 -6.96
N ALA A 18 2.23 31.58 -7.03
CA ALA A 18 1.76 30.44 -6.27
C ALA A 18 2.63 29.27 -6.76
N THR A 19 3.72 29.01 -6.04
CA THR A 19 4.29 27.68 -5.95
C THR A 19 3.15 26.82 -5.42
N VAL A 20 2.33 26.30 -6.34
CA VAL A 20 1.47 25.17 -6.05
C VAL A 20 2.45 24.10 -5.62
N ALA A 21 2.56 23.88 -4.31
CA ALA A 21 3.31 22.77 -3.79
C ALA A 21 2.75 21.56 -4.54
N ARG A 22 3.59 20.96 -5.38
CA ARG A 22 3.22 19.78 -6.14
C ARG A 22 2.98 18.72 -5.08
N VAL A 23 1.72 18.53 -4.71
CA VAL A 23 1.31 17.40 -3.88
C VAL A 23 1.40 16.22 -4.82
N ASP A 24 2.57 15.59 -4.88
CA ASP A 24 2.75 14.31 -5.56
C ASP A 24 2.07 13.24 -4.70
N GLY A 25 0.74 13.27 -4.70
CA GLY A 25 -0.09 12.24 -4.09
C GLY A 25 0.02 10.98 -4.93
N PHE A 26 0.62 9.94 -4.37
CA PHE A 26 0.68 8.62 -4.98
C PHE A 26 -0.57 7.80 -4.68
N HIS A 27 -0.93 6.91 -5.60
CA HIS A 27 -1.88 5.84 -5.39
C HIS A 27 -1.13 4.57 -4.96
N ILE A 28 -1.22 4.24 -3.68
CA ILE A 28 -0.49 3.12 -3.07
C ILE A 28 -1.44 1.98 -2.74
N ILE A 29 -1.11 0.80 -3.21
CA ILE A 29 -1.90 -0.40 -3.01
C ILE A 29 -1.27 -1.27 -1.94
N LEU A 30 -2.03 -1.66 -0.91
CA LEU A 30 -1.53 -2.51 0.17
C LEU A 30 -2.26 -3.86 0.17
N ALA A 31 -1.57 -4.92 -0.24
CA ALA A 31 -2.06 -6.28 -0.04
C ALA A 31 -1.74 -6.74 1.38
N GLY A 32 -2.74 -7.20 2.14
CA GLY A 32 -2.56 -7.52 3.56
C GLY A 32 -2.51 -6.28 4.46
N GLY A 33 -3.04 -5.15 4.00
CA GLY A 33 -3.06 -3.87 4.72
C GLY A 33 -3.86 -3.86 6.03
N THR A 34 -4.63 -4.90 6.34
CA THR A 34 -5.42 -5.01 7.57
C THR A 34 -4.62 -5.50 8.79
N GLY A 35 -3.38 -5.95 8.60
CA GLY A 35 -2.49 -6.32 9.70
C GLY A 35 -1.92 -5.11 10.45
N PRO A 36 -1.20 -5.31 11.58
CA PRO A 36 -0.64 -4.21 12.37
C PRO A 36 0.23 -3.24 11.57
N ILE A 37 1.17 -3.77 10.77
CA ILE A 37 2.03 -2.95 9.90
C ILE A 37 1.22 -2.24 8.83
N GLY A 38 0.30 -2.94 8.17
CA GLY A 38 -0.54 -2.35 7.12
C GLY A 38 -1.42 -1.21 7.64
N LYS A 39 -1.97 -1.34 8.85
CA LYS A 39 -2.79 -0.31 9.50
C LYS A 39 -1.97 0.94 9.85
N THR A 40 -0.79 0.77 10.43
CA THR A 40 0.12 1.88 10.75
C THR A 40 0.64 2.55 9.47
N LEU A 41 1.06 1.75 8.49
CA LEU A 41 1.58 2.24 7.22
C LEU A 41 0.53 3.02 6.44
N SER A 42 -0.69 2.49 6.27
CA SER A 42 -1.77 3.16 5.56
C SER A 42 -2.15 4.49 6.20
N SER A 43 -2.27 4.55 7.52
CA SER A 43 -2.50 5.80 8.25
C SER A 43 -1.38 6.81 8.00
N SER A 44 -0.12 6.37 8.07
CA SER A 44 1.05 7.22 7.84
C SER A 44 1.18 7.71 6.40
N LEU A 45 0.79 6.91 5.40
CA LEU A 45 0.78 7.30 3.99
C LEU A 45 -0.32 8.31 3.68
N VAL A 46 -1.53 8.11 4.22
CA VAL A 46 -2.63 9.06 4.05
C VAL A 46 -2.34 10.39 4.72
N ASN A 47 -1.71 10.39 5.90
CA ASN A 47 -1.28 11.62 6.57
C ASN A 47 -0.26 12.44 5.76
N ASP A 48 0.49 11.78 4.86
CA ASP A 48 1.41 12.43 3.92
C ASP A 48 0.72 12.91 2.63
N GLY A 49 -0.59 12.67 2.48
CA GLY A 49 -1.38 13.12 1.32
C GLY A 49 -1.50 12.10 0.18
N HIS A 50 -1.28 10.82 0.45
CA HIS A 50 -1.44 9.75 -0.54
C HIS A 50 -2.81 9.10 -0.47
N ASP A 51 -3.27 8.55 -1.59
CA ASP A 51 -4.44 7.68 -1.62
C ASP A 51 -4.00 6.23 -1.45
N VAL A 52 -4.69 5.50 -0.57
CA VAL A 52 -4.32 4.14 -0.22
C VAL A 52 -5.49 3.20 -0.48
N THR A 53 -5.28 2.17 -1.28
CA THR A 53 -6.26 1.08 -1.41
C THR A 53 -5.74 -0.17 -0.71
N ILE A 54 -6.50 -0.69 0.25
CA ILE A 54 -6.17 -1.94 0.95
C ILE A 54 -6.92 -3.08 0.29
N LEU A 55 -6.18 -4.06 -0.20
CA LEU A 55 -6.72 -5.31 -0.72
C LEU A 55 -6.93 -6.28 0.44
N CYS A 56 -8.18 -6.69 0.63
CA CYS A 56 -8.62 -7.49 1.77
C CYS A 56 -9.63 -8.56 1.33
N ARG A 57 -9.76 -9.62 2.13
CA ARG A 57 -10.66 -10.75 1.83
C ARG A 57 -12.14 -10.37 1.85
N ASN A 58 -12.48 -9.36 2.63
CA ASN A 58 -13.85 -8.87 2.76
C ASN A 58 -13.84 -7.43 3.28
N ALA A 59 -14.13 -6.48 2.40
CA ALA A 59 -14.15 -5.04 2.67
C ALA A 59 -15.23 -4.68 3.68
N PHE A 60 -16.40 -5.31 3.59
CA PHE A 60 -17.50 -5.10 4.53
C PHE A 60 -17.10 -5.49 5.97
N LEU A 61 -16.52 -6.68 6.15
CA LEU A 61 -16.05 -7.15 7.46
C LEU A 61 -14.86 -6.33 7.96
N ALA A 62 -13.95 -5.93 7.08
CA ALA A 62 -12.81 -5.09 7.43
C ALA A 62 -13.23 -3.67 7.89
N ALA A 63 -14.30 -3.13 7.31
CA ALA A 63 -14.90 -1.84 7.68
C ALA A 63 -15.89 -1.90 8.85
N SER A 64 -16.29 -3.11 9.28
CA SER A 64 -17.31 -3.29 10.31
C SER A 64 -16.96 -2.50 11.59
N PRO A 65 -17.95 -1.86 12.27
CA PRO A 65 -17.71 -1.20 13.56
C PRO A 65 -17.14 -2.14 14.62
N ILE A 66 -17.49 -3.43 14.55
CA ILE A 66 -17.06 -4.47 15.49
C ILE A 66 -16.38 -5.59 14.71
N ARG A 67 -15.28 -6.10 15.26
CA ARG A 67 -14.58 -7.26 14.70
C ARG A 67 -15.49 -8.49 14.76
N ALA A 68 -15.86 -9.02 13.59
CA ALA A 68 -16.74 -10.19 13.49
C ALA A 68 -16.02 -11.52 13.81
N SER A 69 -14.76 -11.66 13.36
CA SER A 69 -13.94 -12.87 13.59
C SER A 69 -12.44 -12.54 13.64
N GLY A 70 -11.66 -13.48 14.19
CA GLY A 70 -10.20 -13.55 14.08
C GLY A 70 -9.70 -13.78 12.65
N ASP A 71 -10.50 -14.44 11.82
CA ASP A 71 -10.11 -14.99 10.51
C ASP A 71 -10.03 -13.94 9.40
N TYR A 72 -10.75 -12.83 9.58
CA TYR A 72 -10.76 -11.70 8.65
C TYR A 72 -9.98 -10.52 9.23
N GLY A 73 -9.31 -9.79 8.34
CA GLY A 73 -8.70 -8.51 8.69
C GLY A 73 -9.74 -7.51 9.18
N TRP A 74 -9.35 -6.62 10.09
CA TRP A 74 -10.25 -5.62 10.66
C TRP A 74 -9.55 -4.29 10.91
N LEU A 75 -10.06 -3.22 10.32
CA LEU A 75 -9.59 -1.86 10.55
C LEU A 75 -10.51 -1.11 11.51
N GLY A 76 -11.82 -1.29 11.33
CA GLY A 76 -12.88 -0.67 12.10
C GLY A 76 -13.39 0.63 11.47
N LYS A 77 -14.70 0.86 11.57
CA LYS A 77 -15.38 2.06 11.02
C LYS A 77 -14.72 3.37 11.47
N SER A 78 -14.39 3.50 12.76
CA SER A 78 -13.78 4.72 13.32
C SER A 78 -12.37 5.00 12.80
N PHE A 79 -11.65 3.98 12.31
CA PHE A 79 -10.36 4.16 11.66
C PHE A 79 -10.54 4.74 10.25
N LEU A 80 -11.47 4.18 9.48
CA LEU A 80 -11.75 4.63 8.11
C LEU A 80 -12.35 6.04 8.10
N GLU A 81 -13.20 6.39 9.05
CA GLU A 81 -13.72 7.77 9.20
C GLU A 81 -12.62 8.80 9.46
N LYS A 82 -11.52 8.42 10.10
CA LYS A 82 -10.35 9.28 10.32
C LYS A 82 -9.43 9.37 9.10
N HIS A 83 -9.56 8.43 8.17
CA HIS A 83 -8.67 8.30 7.01
C HIS A 83 -9.50 8.09 5.73
N PRO A 84 -10.22 9.12 5.25
CA PRO A 84 -11.16 8.99 4.13
C PRO A 84 -10.50 8.65 2.78
N SER A 85 -9.20 8.87 2.64
CA SER A 85 -8.41 8.44 1.47
C SER A 85 -8.01 6.96 1.50
N ILE A 86 -8.41 6.20 2.54
CA ILE A 86 -8.27 4.74 2.55
C ILE A 86 -9.50 4.10 1.91
N ALA A 87 -9.31 3.51 0.75
CA ALA A 87 -10.29 2.64 0.12
C ALA A 87 -10.04 1.18 0.52
N LEU A 88 -11.12 0.40 0.61
CA LEU A 88 -11.06 -1.04 0.75
C LEU A 88 -11.52 -1.70 -0.54
N ARG A 89 -10.78 -2.71 -0.97
CA ARG A 89 -11.16 -3.50 -2.14
C ARG A 89 -11.11 -4.98 -1.83
N ASP A 90 -12.21 -5.66 -2.17
CA ASP A 90 -12.31 -7.11 -2.09
C ASP A 90 -11.34 -7.78 -3.06
N TRP A 91 -10.59 -8.74 -2.52
CA TRP A 91 -9.64 -9.59 -3.22
C TRP A 91 -9.73 -10.99 -2.56
N ASP A 92 -9.53 -12.08 -3.31
CA ASP A 92 -9.72 -13.44 -2.79
C ASP A 92 -8.68 -13.96 -1.79
N GLY A 93 -7.42 -13.57 -1.92
CA GLY A 93 -6.37 -13.73 -0.91
C GLY A 93 -5.22 -14.57 -1.42
N GLY A 94 -5.27 -14.97 -2.70
CA GLY A 94 -4.72 -16.27 -3.08
C GLY A 94 -5.42 -17.42 -2.34
N ASP A 95 -6.62 -17.19 -1.79
CA ASP A 95 -7.39 -18.23 -1.11
C ASP A 95 -8.07 -19.15 -2.13
N LEU A 96 -8.05 -20.45 -1.83
CA LEU A 96 -8.75 -21.49 -2.60
C LEU A 96 -10.11 -21.84 -1.97
N LEU A 97 -10.34 -21.44 -0.72
CA LEU A 97 -11.56 -21.71 0.00
C LEU A 97 -12.61 -20.64 -0.34
N ASP A 98 -13.63 -21.10 -1.07
CA ASP A 98 -14.88 -20.42 -1.40
C ASP A 98 -14.74 -19.02 -1.99
N ILE A 99 -14.68 -19.03 -3.32
CA ILE A 99 -15.07 -17.95 -4.24
C ILE A 99 -16.55 -17.62 -3.97
N VAL A 100 -16.86 -16.96 -2.86
CA VAL A 100 -18.21 -16.48 -2.58
C VAL A 100 -18.43 -15.19 -3.37
N GLY A 101 -18.74 -15.32 -4.66
CA GLY A 101 -19.25 -14.24 -5.49
C GLY A 101 -18.31 -13.76 -6.60
N GLN A 102 -18.92 -13.18 -7.65
CA GLN A 102 -18.22 -12.48 -8.73
C GLN A 102 -17.63 -11.13 -8.29
N ASP A 103 -17.80 -10.73 -7.02
CA ASP A 103 -17.35 -9.45 -6.46
C ASP A 103 -15.82 -9.33 -6.36
N PHE A 104 -15.10 -10.46 -6.46
CA PHE A 104 -13.65 -10.52 -6.56
C PHE A 104 -13.12 -10.36 -7.99
N LEU A 105 -13.98 -10.15 -8.99
CA LEU A 105 -13.54 -9.83 -10.35
C LEU A 105 -13.32 -8.32 -10.50
N GLY A 106 -12.36 -7.95 -11.34
CA GLY A 106 -12.09 -6.57 -11.72
C GLY A 106 -11.17 -5.78 -10.78
N TRP A 107 -10.76 -6.35 -9.63
CA TRP A 107 -9.82 -5.65 -8.73
C TRP A 107 -8.49 -5.34 -9.41
N GLN A 108 -8.08 -6.20 -10.35
CA GLN A 108 -6.87 -6.01 -11.13
C GLN A 108 -6.97 -4.72 -11.96
N GLU A 109 -8.05 -4.56 -12.73
CA GLU A 109 -8.26 -3.41 -13.60
C GLU A 109 -8.62 -2.14 -12.83
N ASP A 110 -9.41 -2.23 -11.75
CA ASP A 110 -9.87 -1.03 -11.03
C ASP A 110 -8.82 -0.46 -10.06
N THR A 111 -7.94 -1.32 -9.53
CA THR A 111 -6.98 -1.01 -8.47
C THR A 111 -5.54 -0.98 -8.98
N LEU A 112 -5.04 -2.07 -9.58
CA LEU A 112 -3.62 -2.16 -9.95
C LEU A 112 -3.26 -1.27 -11.15
N SER A 113 -4.19 -1.02 -12.07
CA SER A 113 -3.94 -0.20 -13.27
C SER A 113 -3.53 1.25 -12.98
N LYS A 114 -3.87 1.76 -11.79
CA LYS A 114 -3.61 3.15 -11.35
C LYS A 114 -2.53 3.25 -10.28
N ALA A 115 -1.94 2.12 -9.89
CA ALA A 115 -0.98 2.06 -8.80
C ALA A 115 0.34 2.71 -9.18
N ASP A 116 0.85 3.61 -8.34
CA ASP A 116 2.26 4.03 -8.40
C ASP A 116 3.14 2.99 -7.69
N ALA A 117 2.64 2.45 -6.57
CA ALA A 117 3.29 1.38 -5.83
C ALA A 117 2.29 0.33 -5.34
N VAL A 118 2.74 -0.93 -5.31
CA VAL A 118 2.04 -2.07 -4.73
C VAL A 118 2.92 -2.68 -3.65
N ILE A 119 2.44 -2.69 -2.42
CA ILE A 119 3.16 -3.19 -1.25
C ILE A 119 2.49 -4.48 -0.77
N ASN A 120 3.22 -5.58 -0.87
CA ASN A 120 2.77 -6.89 -0.43
C ASN A 120 3.16 -7.15 1.03
N LEU A 121 2.18 -7.00 1.91
CA LEU A 121 2.23 -7.27 3.35
C LEU A 121 1.45 -8.53 3.73
N VAL A 122 1.09 -9.38 2.77
CA VAL A 122 0.21 -10.54 3.02
C VAL A 122 0.81 -11.44 4.11
N GLY A 123 0.13 -11.48 5.25
CA GLY A 123 0.52 -12.31 6.39
C GLY A 123 0.21 -13.79 6.18
N GLY A 124 0.53 -14.61 7.19
CA GLY A 124 0.38 -16.06 7.13
C GLY A 124 1.47 -16.69 6.26
N TYR A 125 2.38 -17.44 6.87
CA TYR A 125 3.54 -18.02 6.17
C TYR A 125 3.20 -19.40 5.57
N THR A 126 2.04 -19.49 4.95
CA THR A 126 1.50 -20.69 4.29
C THR A 126 1.66 -20.57 2.77
N ILE A 127 1.21 -21.60 2.05
CA ILE A 127 1.16 -21.57 0.57
C ILE A 127 0.34 -20.39 0.02
N GLN A 128 -0.65 -19.92 0.80
CA GLN A 128 -1.51 -18.80 0.40
C GLN A 128 -0.72 -17.52 0.16
N ARG A 129 0.35 -17.28 0.92
CA ARG A 129 1.21 -16.11 0.72
C ARG A 129 1.98 -16.17 -0.61
N GLU A 130 2.44 -17.36 -0.99
CA GLU A 130 3.08 -17.55 -2.31
C GLU A 130 2.07 -17.29 -3.43
N MET A 131 0.86 -17.82 -3.31
CA MET A 131 -0.21 -17.60 -4.29
C MET A 131 -0.62 -16.14 -4.40
N ALA A 132 -0.72 -15.44 -3.27
CA ALA A 132 -0.98 -14.01 -3.23
C ALA A 132 0.13 -13.23 -3.94
N ALA A 133 1.40 -13.50 -3.63
CA ALA A 133 2.53 -12.83 -4.24
C ALA A 133 2.59 -13.06 -5.76
N GLU A 134 2.47 -14.32 -6.21
CA GLU A 134 2.44 -14.68 -7.63
C GLU A 134 1.34 -13.91 -8.36
N ARG A 135 0.12 -13.89 -7.80
CA ARG A 135 -1.02 -13.28 -8.46
C ARG A 135 -0.92 -11.76 -8.53
N ILE A 136 -0.48 -11.09 -7.46
CA ILE A 136 -0.21 -9.64 -7.50
C ILE A 136 0.76 -9.33 -8.62
N VAL A 137 1.89 -10.04 -8.66
CA VAL A 137 2.95 -9.79 -9.62
C VAL A 137 2.44 -10.03 -11.04
N ARG A 138 1.85 -11.20 -11.30
CA ARG A 138 1.32 -11.57 -12.61
C ARG A 138 0.30 -10.56 -13.11
N GLU A 139 -0.65 -10.17 -12.27
CA GLU A 139 -1.70 -9.23 -12.67
C GLU A 139 -1.16 -7.80 -12.80
N SER A 140 -0.22 -7.38 -11.94
CA SER A 140 0.44 -6.08 -12.05
C SER A 140 1.19 -5.97 -13.37
N LEU A 141 1.96 -6.99 -13.77
CA LEU A 141 2.66 -7.01 -15.06
C LEU A 141 1.71 -6.94 -16.26
N ARG A 142 0.50 -7.47 -16.12
CA ARG A 142 -0.52 -7.41 -17.17
C ARG A 142 -1.13 -6.02 -17.31
N VAL A 143 -1.46 -5.34 -16.21
CA VAL A 143 -2.27 -4.11 -16.24
C VAL A 143 -1.47 -2.82 -15.99
N ASN A 144 -0.35 -2.91 -15.28
CA ASN A 144 0.52 -1.80 -14.93
C ASN A 144 1.95 -2.30 -14.61
N PRO A 145 2.75 -2.65 -15.63
CA PRO A 145 4.09 -3.21 -15.45
C PRO A 145 5.11 -2.19 -14.90
N THR A 146 4.73 -0.92 -14.81
CA THR A 146 5.60 0.18 -14.34
C THR A 146 5.47 0.46 -12.85
N ALA A 147 4.41 -0.01 -12.18
CA ALA A 147 4.23 0.18 -10.75
C ALA A 147 5.39 -0.39 -9.93
N LEU A 148 5.82 0.33 -8.90
CA LEU A 148 6.81 -0.15 -7.95
C LEU A 148 6.25 -1.32 -7.14
N GLN A 149 6.89 -2.48 -7.20
CA GLN A 149 6.52 -3.67 -6.43
C GLN A 149 7.39 -3.80 -5.18
N VAL A 150 6.80 -3.65 -4.00
CA VAL A 150 7.51 -3.81 -2.73
C VAL A 150 7.00 -5.06 -2.03
N THR A 151 7.85 -6.07 -1.84
CA THR A 151 7.51 -7.24 -1.02
C THR A 151 8.13 -7.13 0.35
N VAL A 152 7.34 -7.34 1.39
CA VAL A 152 7.76 -7.13 2.78
C VAL A 152 7.58 -8.41 3.57
N GLY A 153 8.69 -8.99 4.02
CA GLY A 153 8.73 -10.16 4.90
C GLY A 153 9.36 -9.84 6.25
N PRO A 154 9.07 -10.62 7.31
CA PRO A 154 9.85 -10.55 8.53
C PRO A 154 11.29 -11.04 8.27
N LYS A 155 12.23 -10.58 9.09
CA LYS A 155 13.55 -11.21 9.20
C LYS A 155 13.41 -12.69 9.62
N ASP A 156 14.37 -13.50 9.23
CA ASP A 156 14.29 -14.96 9.45
C ASP A 156 14.33 -15.30 10.94
N GLU A 157 15.05 -14.52 11.75
CA GLU A 157 15.10 -14.66 13.21
C GLU A 157 13.74 -14.35 13.86
N GLU A 158 13.01 -13.37 13.32
CA GLU A 158 11.70 -12.92 13.81
C GLU A 158 10.59 -13.95 13.53
N LEU A 159 10.74 -14.76 12.48
CA LEU A 159 9.74 -15.77 12.10
C LEU A 159 9.46 -16.75 13.22
N SER A 160 10.49 -17.13 13.97
CA SER A 160 10.36 -18.06 15.09
C SER A 160 9.43 -17.55 16.19
N MET A 161 9.38 -16.23 16.37
CA MET A 161 8.59 -15.56 17.40
C MET A 161 7.14 -15.35 16.96
N ILE A 162 6.93 -14.91 15.71
CA ILE A 162 5.60 -14.54 15.21
C ILE A 162 4.84 -15.70 14.56
N SER A 163 5.55 -16.76 14.16
CA SER A 163 4.94 -17.95 13.57
C SER A 163 5.82 -19.17 13.84
N PRO A 164 5.70 -19.80 15.02
CA PRO A 164 6.51 -20.96 15.38
C PRO A 164 6.24 -22.17 14.46
N GLY A 165 7.24 -23.05 14.34
CA GLY A 165 7.19 -24.29 13.56
C GLY A 165 7.53 -24.14 12.08
N ALA A 166 8.10 -25.19 11.47
CA ALA A 166 8.45 -25.26 10.03
C ALA A 166 9.20 -24.02 9.49
N ILE A 167 10.15 -23.48 10.25
CA ILE A 167 10.83 -22.20 9.93
C ILE A 167 11.54 -22.26 8.58
N SER A 168 12.29 -23.33 8.29
CA SER A 168 12.98 -23.49 7.01
C SER A 168 12.01 -23.44 5.82
N THR A 169 10.84 -24.08 5.93
CA THR A 169 9.80 -23.99 4.92
C THR A 169 9.29 -22.56 4.78
N LYS A 170 9.01 -21.86 5.88
CA LYS A 170 8.52 -20.47 5.87
C LYS A 170 9.54 -19.51 5.25
N VAL A 171 10.82 -19.65 5.56
CA VAL A 171 11.91 -18.88 4.95
C VAL A 171 11.94 -19.11 3.43
N ALA A 172 11.89 -20.37 2.98
CA ALA A 172 11.84 -20.70 1.56
C ALA A 172 10.63 -20.08 0.85
N ARG A 173 9.45 -20.03 1.52
CA ARG A 173 8.27 -19.34 0.96
C ARG A 173 8.49 -17.85 0.78
N LEU A 174 9.11 -17.20 1.77
CA LEU A 174 9.39 -15.77 1.70
C LEU A 174 10.40 -15.46 0.60
N GLN A 175 11.46 -16.26 0.48
CA GLN A 175 12.43 -16.16 -0.61
C GLN A 175 11.75 -16.29 -1.97
N LYS A 176 10.85 -17.26 -2.13
CA LYS A 176 10.08 -17.41 -3.36
C LYS A 176 9.19 -16.20 -3.67
N CYS A 177 8.62 -15.55 -2.65
CA CYS A 177 7.87 -14.31 -2.84
C CYS A 177 8.79 -13.16 -3.31
N GLU A 178 10.02 -13.11 -2.83
CA GLU A 178 11.04 -12.15 -3.28
C GLU A 178 11.49 -12.42 -4.71
N GLU A 179 11.67 -13.69 -5.08
CA GLU A 179 11.99 -14.12 -6.44
C GLU A 179 10.87 -13.74 -7.43
N TYR A 180 9.59 -13.92 -7.07
CA TYR A 180 8.48 -13.47 -7.93
C TYR A 180 8.59 -12.00 -8.30
N VAL A 181 8.91 -11.16 -7.33
CA VAL A 181 9.03 -9.72 -7.55
C VAL A 181 10.33 -9.39 -8.28
N SER A 182 11.48 -9.82 -7.77
CA SER A 182 12.81 -9.47 -8.31
C SER A 182 13.11 -10.02 -9.71
N PHE A 183 12.56 -11.17 -10.08
CA PHE A 183 12.80 -11.74 -11.42
C PHE A 183 11.86 -11.21 -12.49
N ASN A 184 10.70 -10.67 -12.12
CA ASN A 184 9.66 -10.31 -13.09
C ASN A 184 9.39 -8.82 -13.18
N CYS A 185 9.67 -8.03 -12.13
CA CYS A 185 9.33 -6.61 -12.08
C CYS A 185 10.57 -5.76 -12.32
N ILE A 186 10.46 -4.70 -13.13
CA ILE A 186 11.57 -3.77 -13.39
C ILE A 186 11.77 -2.85 -12.17
N ASN A 187 10.67 -2.32 -11.65
CA ASN A 187 10.65 -1.45 -10.48
C ASN A 187 10.26 -2.27 -9.26
N TYR A 188 11.25 -2.68 -8.47
CA TYR A 188 10.97 -3.50 -7.30
C TYR A 188 11.89 -3.24 -6.11
N GLU A 189 11.41 -3.65 -4.93
CA GLU A 189 12.18 -3.73 -3.69
C GLU A 189 11.73 -4.91 -2.82
N CYS A 190 12.69 -5.57 -2.17
CA CYS A 190 12.45 -6.67 -1.24
C CYS A 190 12.94 -6.28 0.15
N LEU A 191 12.02 -6.20 1.12
CA LEU A 191 12.31 -5.74 2.47
C LEU A 191 12.11 -6.84 3.50
N ARG A 192 13.13 -7.04 4.34
CA ARG A 192 13.09 -7.86 5.55
C ARG A 192 13.08 -6.97 6.79
N ILE A 193 12.02 -7.07 7.59
CA ILE A 193 11.69 -6.12 8.67
C ILE A 193 11.63 -6.80 10.05
N GLU A 194 11.86 -6.02 11.11
CA GLU A 194 11.68 -6.44 12.50
C GLU A 194 10.20 -6.33 12.91
N ALA A 195 9.55 -7.45 13.26
CA ALA A 195 8.09 -7.49 13.42
C ALA A 195 7.62 -6.71 14.67
N ASN A 196 8.50 -6.51 15.65
CA ASN A 196 8.25 -5.78 16.88
C ASN A 196 8.48 -4.26 16.76
N ARG A 197 9.04 -3.75 15.65
CA ARG A 197 9.35 -2.32 15.44
C ARG A 197 8.47 -1.68 14.38
N VAL A 198 7.16 -1.79 14.57
CA VAL A 198 6.15 -1.42 13.57
C VAL A 198 6.34 0.00 13.02
N ASP A 199 6.49 1.02 13.88
CA ASP A 199 6.58 2.41 13.43
C ASP A 199 7.86 2.68 12.62
N GLU A 200 8.99 2.14 13.08
CA GLU A 200 10.28 2.31 12.41
C GLU A 200 10.31 1.60 11.05
N GLU A 201 9.78 0.39 10.98
CA GLU A 201 9.72 -0.37 9.73
C GLU A 201 8.69 0.23 8.77
N CYS A 202 7.59 0.81 9.26
CA CYS A 202 6.68 1.60 8.41
C CYS A 202 7.40 2.82 7.81
N HIS A 203 8.21 3.52 8.61
CA HIS A 203 9.01 4.64 8.12
C HIS A 203 10.03 4.19 7.05
N ARG A 204 10.68 3.05 7.26
CA ARG A 204 11.60 2.45 6.28
C ARG A 204 10.89 2.10 4.98
N ILE A 205 9.73 1.46 5.04
CA ILE A 205 8.92 1.13 3.84
C ILE A 205 8.54 2.42 3.09
N LYS A 206 8.08 3.46 3.78
CA LYS A 206 7.75 4.76 3.17
C LYS A 206 8.95 5.37 2.45
N ASN A 207 10.12 5.40 3.11
CA ASN A 207 11.32 5.99 2.53
C ASN A 207 11.73 5.28 1.24
N VAL A 208 11.58 3.95 1.19
CA VAL A 208 11.82 3.16 -0.03
C VAL A 208 10.86 3.55 -1.15
N VAL A 209 9.56 3.67 -0.84
CA VAL A 209 8.57 4.12 -1.84
C VAL A 209 8.92 5.52 -2.35
N TYR A 210 9.24 6.45 -1.46
CA TYR A 210 9.53 7.83 -1.83
C TYR A 210 10.83 7.99 -2.60
N SER A 211 11.87 7.21 -2.30
CA SER A 211 13.10 7.27 -3.07
C SER A 211 12.89 6.74 -4.49
N ARG A 212 12.14 5.65 -4.64
CA ARG A 212 11.97 4.97 -5.94
C ARG A 212 10.94 5.64 -6.85
N LEU A 213 9.94 6.35 -6.30
CA LEU A 213 8.94 7.07 -7.10
C LEU A 213 9.31 8.52 -7.45
N LYS A 214 10.35 9.08 -6.82
CA LYS A 214 10.85 10.44 -7.13
C LYS A 214 11.97 10.47 -8.17
N GLU A 215 12.48 9.30 -8.56
CA GLU A 215 13.49 9.10 -9.62
C GLU A 215 12.83 9.07 -11.01
#